data_AF-A0A3D4V3E9-F1
#
_entry.id   AF-A0A3D4V3E9-F1
#
_cell.length_a   1.000
_cell.length_b   1.000
_cell.length_c   1.000
_cell.angle_alpha   90.00
_cell.angle_beta   90.00
_cell.angle_gamma   90.00
#
_symmetry.space_group_name_H-M   'P 1'
#
loop_
_entity.id
_entity.type
_entity.pdbx_description
1 polymer ?
#
loop_
_entity_poly.entity_id
_entity_poly.type
_entity_poly.pdbx_seq_one_letter_code
_entity_poly.pdbx_strand_id
1 'polypeptide(L)'
;NTSTNITKIDETELNKIIDYLGRGGNMIFFGTVTDERFAYIQGIRAGADYSIDQTVRGIKGVENIFPGFKGMEFYSNFSIHHNRLKKSSFTDQIRILATGVTDEEYPILFENSIGLGTVLVFNSYVLYEKDYRGLMFSSVVKMMPHIPYRNANVATIFLDDFPAPLYNTKFEPIATEYNIEQAEFVANIWWPDMKNLADSLLITYSAMTAFNYNANIVPPFDYLEWTSATIRRKNRLVKASVHLAQEIANSRHELAFHGYNHFSLLNEEWDSNSSFMESALNSVKKRWRIDDLGPLPVTYVPPTNFIDSTGIQALTNAMPSIKVLSSLYLGEKEFGGDR
;
A
#
# COMPACT_ATOMS: atom_id res chain seq x y z
N ASN A 1 -15.07 25.43 11.76
CA ASN A 1 -16.02 24.79 12.68
C ASN A 1 -16.34 23.39 12.19
N THR A 2 -15.74 22.37 12.79
CA THR A 2 -16.18 20.97 12.68
C THR A 2 -17.20 20.74 13.80
N SER A 3 -18.49 20.86 13.50
CA SER A 3 -19.55 20.50 14.45
C SER A 3 -19.67 18.99 14.51
N THR A 4 -19.62 18.41 15.71
CA THR A 4 -19.79 16.97 15.96
C THR A 4 -21.26 16.54 16.10
N ASN A 5 -22.22 17.47 16.05
CA ASN A 5 -23.63 17.12 16.08
C ASN A 5 -24.49 18.14 15.32
N ILE A 6 -24.92 17.76 14.13
CA ILE A 6 -25.71 18.63 13.23
C ILE A 6 -27.05 19.06 13.85
N THR A 7 -27.58 18.28 14.79
CA THR A 7 -28.81 18.60 15.52
C THR A 7 -28.66 19.79 16.46
N LYS A 8 -27.43 20.17 16.83
CA LYS A 8 -27.14 21.36 17.65
C LYS A 8 -27.05 22.65 16.84
N ILE A 9 -26.99 22.56 15.51
CA ILE A 9 -26.98 23.73 14.63
C ILE A 9 -28.40 24.29 14.60
N ASP A 10 -28.57 25.51 15.11
CA ASP A 10 -29.85 26.22 15.05
C ASP A 10 -30.06 26.90 13.69
N GLU A 11 -31.24 27.51 13.48
CA GLU A 11 -31.55 28.20 12.23
C GLU A 11 -30.63 29.41 11.98
N THR A 12 -30.17 30.08 13.03
CA THR A 12 -29.27 31.25 12.89
C THR A 12 -27.90 30.81 12.38
N GLU A 13 -27.37 29.71 12.91
CA GLU A 13 -26.12 29.11 12.44
C GLU A 13 -26.26 28.52 11.03
N LEU A 14 -27.38 27.87 10.72
CA LEU A 14 -27.67 27.37 9.38
C LEU A 14 -27.69 28.50 8.35
N ASN A 15 -28.35 29.62 8.65
CA ASN A 15 -28.35 30.80 7.78
C ASN A 15 -26.94 31.36 7.57
N LYS A 16 -26.09 31.37 8.61
CA LYS A 16 -24.67 31.76 8.46
C LYS A 16 -23.90 30.82 7.52
N ILE A 17 -24.19 29.51 7.55
CA ILE A 17 -23.59 28.54 6.63
C ILE A 17 -24.05 28.82 5.19
N ILE A 18 -25.34 29.08 4.98
CA ILE A 18 -25.89 29.41 3.66
C ILE A 18 -25.28 30.72 3.14
N ASP A 19 -25.16 31.76 3.97
CA ASP A 19 -24.50 33.03 3.62
C ASP A 19 -23.01 32.86 3.33
N TYR A 20 -22.33 31.96 4.03
CA TYR A 20 -20.93 31.62 3.77
C TYR A 20 -20.79 30.98 2.40
N LEU A 21 -21.61 29.96 2.10
CA LEU A 21 -21.65 29.31 0.80
C LEU A 21 -22.00 30.31 -0.30
N GLY A 22 -23.05 31.12 -0.11
CA GLY A 22 -23.50 32.11 -1.08
C GLY A 22 -22.40 33.10 -1.51
N ARG A 23 -21.46 33.42 -0.61
CA ARG A 23 -20.32 34.31 -0.85
C ARG A 23 -19.08 33.63 -1.43
N GLY A 24 -19.15 32.36 -1.82
CA GLY A 24 -18.03 31.60 -2.40
C GLY A 24 -17.36 30.64 -1.42
N GLY A 25 -18.00 30.39 -0.27
CA GLY A 25 -17.52 29.41 0.70
C GLY A 25 -17.59 27.97 0.18
N ASN A 26 -16.74 27.11 0.74
CA ASN A 26 -16.64 25.70 0.39
C ASN A 26 -16.99 24.82 1.60
N MET A 27 -17.80 23.80 1.40
CA MET A 27 -18.21 22.86 2.47
C MET A 27 -18.11 21.41 1.98
N ILE A 28 -17.77 20.50 2.89
CA ILE A 28 -17.73 19.06 2.60
C ILE A 28 -18.63 18.32 3.58
N PHE A 29 -19.43 17.40 3.04
CA PHE A 29 -20.11 16.35 3.78
C PHE A 29 -19.41 15.01 3.51
N PHE A 30 -18.71 14.44 4.50
CA PHE A 30 -18.11 13.10 4.41
C PHE A 30 -19.13 11.96 4.60
N GLY A 31 -20.37 12.22 4.20
CA GLY A 31 -21.54 11.40 4.46
C GLY A 31 -22.78 12.27 4.40
N THR A 32 -23.82 11.79 3.75
CA THR A 32 -25.13 12.46 3.76
C THR A 32 -25.71 12.52 5.16
N VAL A 33 -26.37 13.64 5.48
CA VAL A 33 -27.14 13.83 6.72
C VAL A 33 -28.63 13.85 6.39
N THR A 34 -29.44 13.23 7.25
CA THR A 34 -30.90 13.09 7.07
C THR A 34 -31.71 14.26 7.64
N ASP A 35 -31.04 15.26 8.20
CA ASP A 35 -31.70 16.48 8.67
C ASP A 35 -32.18 17.29 7.46
N GLU A 36 -33.50 17.40 7.29
CA GLU A 36 -34.12 18.07 6.14
C GLU A 36 -33.67 19.53 5.98
N ARG A 37 -33.27 20.19 7.07
CA ARG A 37 -32.77 21.57 7.03
C ARG A 37 -31.50 21.70 6.17
N PHE A 38 -30.76 20.61 6.00
CA PHE A 38 -29.56 20.52 5.17
C PHE A 38 -29.79 19.87 3.80
N ALA A 39 -31.03 19.48 3.47
CA ALA A 39 -31.34 18.81 2.21
C ALA A 39 -30.90 19.65 1.00
N TYR A 40 -31.31 20.92 0.99
CA TYR A 40 -30.97 21.88 -0.07
C TYR A 40 -29.46 22.04 -0.27
N ILE A 41 -28.70 22.16 0.82
CA ILE A 41 -27.24 22.32 0.80
C ILE A 41 -26.56 21.08 0.18
N GLN A 42 -27.08 19.89 0.45
CA GLN A 42 -26.56 18.63 -0.05
C GLN A 42 -27.05 18.26 -1.47
N GLY A 43 -27.90 19.07 -2.11
CA GLY A 43 -28.50 18.74 -3.39
C GLY A 43 -29.54 17.61 -3.30
N ILE A 44 -30.14 17.40 -2.12
CA ILE A 44 -31.24 16.46 -1.92
C ILE A 44 -32.55 17.12 -2.38
N ARG A 45 -33.37 16.41 -3.16
CA ARG A 45 -34.67 16.88 -3.66
C ARG A 45 -35.62 17.14 -2.49
N ALA A 46 -36.45 18.18 -2.62
CA ALA A 46 -37.54 18.40 -1.67
C ALA A 46 -38.51 17.20 -1.70
N GLY A 47 -38.89 16.69 -0.52
CA GLY A 47 -39.77 15.54 -0.38
C GLY A 47 -39.12 14.19 -0.72
N ALA A 48 -37.78 14.11 -0.77
CA ALA A 48 -37.08 12.84 -0.86
C ALA A 48 -37.50 11.90 0.30
N ASP A 49 -37.63 10.60 0.03
CA ASP A 49 -38.03 9.60 1.03
C ASP A 49 -36.88 9.13 1.93
N TYR A 50 -35.67 9.65 1.70
CA TYR A 50 -34.43 9.30 2.39
C TYR A 50 -34.13 7.78 2.39
N SER A 51 -34.63 7.05 1.39
CA SER A 51 -34.39 5.62 1.27
C SER A 51 -32.91 5.33 0.98
N ILE A 52 -32.43 4.24 1.59
CA ILE A 52 -31.03 3.80 1.51
C ILE A 52 -30.88 2.73 0.44
N ASP A 53 -29.83 2.83 -0.37
CA ASP A 53 -29.33 1.75 -1.22
C ASP A 53 -28.32 0.89 -0.46
N GLN A 54 -28.59 -0.41 -0.38
CA GLN A 54 -27.76 -1.39 0.31
C GLN A 54 -27.07 -2.36 -0.67
N THR A 55 -27.06 -2.04 -1.96
CA THR A 55 -26.58 -2.93 -3.02
C THR A 55 -25.34 -2.38 -3.71
N VAL A 56 -25.23 -1.06 -3.87
CA VAL A 56 -24.13 -0.45 -4.63
C VAL A 56 -22.77 -0.63 -3.95
N ARG A 57 -21.76 -1.01 -4.73
CA ARG A 57 -20.37 -1.22 -4.31
C ARG A 57 -19.38 -0.62 -5.30
N GLY A 58 -18.18 -0.35 -4.80
CA GLY A 58 -17.04 0.17 -5.56
C GLY A 58 -17.18 1.61 -6.01
N ILE A 59 -16.06 2.27 -6.30
CA ILE A 59 -16.03 3.68 -6.71
C ILE A 59 -15.42 3.79 -8.11
N LYS A 60 -16.14 4.42 -9.04
CA LYS A 60 -15.66 4.74 -10.39
C LYS A 60 -15.49 6.25 -10.55
N GLY A 61 -14.32 6.69 -10.98
CA GLY A 61 -14.05 8.10 -11.20
C GLY A 61 -14.69 8.62 -12.49
N VAL A 62 -15.50 9.68 -12.41
CA VAL A 62 -16.10 10.37 -13.57
C VAL A 62 -15.27 11.59 -13.96
N GLU A 63 -14.74 12.31 -12.97
CA GLU A 63 -13.86 13.46 -13.13
C GLU A 63 -12.55 13.26 -12.38
N ASN A 64 -11.50 14.00 -12.74
CA ASN A 64 -10.23 13.94 -12.00
C ASN A 64 -10.33 14.74 -10.70
N ILE A 65 -10.30 14.05 -9.56
CA ILE A 65 -10.17 14.64 -8.21
C ILE A 65 -8.69 14.70 -7.81
N PHE A 66 -7.94 13.68 -8.22
CA PHE A 66 -6.49 13.62 -8.25
C PHE A 66 -6.05 13.12 -9.64
N PRO A 67 -4.78 13.31 -10.03
CA PRO A 67 -4.28 12.89 -11.34
C PRO A 67 -4.56 11.40 -11.61
N GLY A 68 -5.22 11.12 -12.74
CA GLY A 68 -5.52 9.75 -13.17
C GLY A 68 -6.77 9.11 -12.56
N PHE A 69 -7.52 9.82 -11.71
CA PHE A 69 -8.73 9.26 -11.08
C PHE A 69 -9.87 9.00 -12.09
N LYS A 70 -10.00 9.82 -13.14
CA LYS A 70 -11.06 9.66 -14.15
C LYS A 70 -10.92 8.31 -14.87
N GLY A 71 -11.99 7.53 -14.85
CA GLY A 71 -12.05 6.18 -15.42
C GLY A 71 -11.45 5.08 -14.54
N MET A 72 -10.84 5.43 -13.39
CA MET A 72 -10.31 4.46 -12.44
C MET A 72 -11.46 3.83 -11.64
N GLU A 73 -11.37 2.52 -11.43
CA GLU A 73 -12.33 1.74 -10.65
C GLU A 73 -11.66 1.16 -9.41
N PHE A 74 -12.25 1.42 -8.25
CA PHE A 74 -11.89 0.84 -6.96
C PHE A 74 -12.95 -0.19 -6.60
N TYR A 75 -12.75 -1.43 -7.03
CA TYR A 75 -13.69 -2.53 -6.80
C TYR A 75 -12.95 -3.85 -6.58
N SER A 76 -13.49 -4.65 -5.66
CA SER A 76 -13.14 -6.05 -5.48
C SER A 76 -14.38 -6.84 -5.06
N ASN A 77 -14.32 -8.17 -5.10
CA ASN A 77 -15.40 -9.02 -4.60
C ASN A 77 -15.70 -8.81 -3.10
N PHE A 78 -14.76 -8.19 -2.37
CA PHE A 78 -14.87 -7.87 -0.95
C PHE A 78 -15.28 -6.41 -0.69
N SER A 79 -15.51 -5.60 -1.73
CA SER A 79 -15.98 -4.22 -1.57
C SER A 79 -17.30 -4.20 -0.81
N ILE A 80 -17.33 -3.44 0.28
CA ILE A 80 -18.53 -3.26 1.11
C ILE A 80 -19.54 -2.33 0.43
N HIS A 81 -20.81 -2.47 0.81
CA HIS A 81 -21.90 -1.63 0.30
C HIS A 81 -21.78 -0.20 0.82
N HIS A 82 -22.12 0.78 -0.02
CA HIS A 82 -22.05 2.19 0.36
C HIS A 82 -23.10 2.60 1.40
N ASN A 83 -24.24 1.91 1.47
CA ASN A 83 -25.27 2.06 2.51
C ASN A 83 -25.69 3.53 2.75
N ARG A 84 -26.05 4.22 1.67
CA ARG A 84 -26.43 5.64 1.66
C ARG A 84 -27.59 5.95 0.72
N LEU A 85 -27.95 7.21 0.59
CA LEU A 85 -29.20 7.62 -0.09
C LEU A 85 -29.22 7.15 -1.54
N LYS A 86 -30.38 6.63 -1.98
CA LYS A 86 -30.60 6.27 -3.37
C LYS A 86 -30.40 7.48 -4.29
N LYS A 87 -30.04 7.23 -5.55
CA LYS A 87 -29.91 8.27 -6.58
C LYS A 87 -31.15 9.16 -6.73
N SER A 88 -32.35 8.59 -6.52
CA SER A 88 -33.63 9.31 -6.57
C SER A 88 -33.74 10.43 -5.54
N SER A 89 -32.93 10.41 -4.48
CA SER A 89 -32.90 11.45 -3.44
C SER A 89 -32.23 12.74 -3.91
N PHE A 90 -31.38 12.72 -4.94
CA PHE A 90 -30.57 13.88 -5.33
C PHE A 90 -31.10 14.54 -6.59
N THR A 91 -31.05 15.87 -6.66
CA THR A 91 -31.55 16.62 -7.81
C THR A 91 -30.69 16.39 -9.06
N ASP A 92 -31.22 16.69 -10.25
CA ASP A 92 -30.48 16.53 -11.50
C ASP A 92 -29.45 17.66 -11.75
N GLN A 93 -29.34 18.62 -10.83
CA GLN A 93 -28.38 19.74 -10.94
C GLN A 93 -27.04 19.46 -10.24
N ILE A 94 -26.90 18.34 -9.54
CA ILE A 94 -25.61 17.96 -8.94
C ILE A 94 -24.59 17.63 -10.03
N ARG A 95 -23.33 17.98 -9.80
CA ARG A 95 -22.22 17.58 -10.67
C ARG A 95 -21.54 16.35 -10.10
N ILE A 96 -21.72 15.22 -10.77
CA ILE A 96 -21.13 13.94 -10.35
C ILE A 96 -19.62 13.93 -10.64
N LEU A 97 -18.83 13.54 -9.64
CA LEU A 97 -17.38 13.35 -9.73
C LEU A 97 -16.97 11.87 -9.65
N ALA A 98 -17.76 11.05 -8.94
CA ALA A 98 -17.58 9.60 -8.89
C ALA A 98 -18.93 8.88 -8.71
N THR A 99 -19.02 7.67 -9.23
CA THR A 99 -20.21 6.80 -9.22
C THR A 99 -19.92 5.45 -8.60
N GLY A 100 -20.94 4.63 -8.40
CA GLY A 100 -20.78 3.22 -8.08
C GLY A 100 -20.17 2.45 -9.25
N VAL A 101 -19.45 1.36 -8.97
CA VAL A 101 -19.01 0.41 -10.02
C VAL A 101 -20.16 -0.53 -10.39
N THR A 102 -20.93 -1.00 -9.41
CA THR A 102 -22.08 -1.89 -9.66
C THR A 102 -23.34 -1.16 -10.13
N ASP A 103 -23.37 0.17 -10.02
CA ASP A 103 -24.41 1.05 -10.58
C ASP A 103 -23.76 2.40 -10.92
N GLU A 104 -23.53 2.65 -12.21
CA GLU A 104 -22.90 3.88 -12.69
C GLU A 104 -23.80 5.11 -12.60
N GLU A 105 -25.10 4.94 -12.31
CA GLU A 105 -26.00 6.07 -12.07
C GLU A 105 -26.07 6.46 -10.57
N TYR A 106 -25.48 5.66 -9.68
CA TYR A 106 -25.46 5.96 -8.25
C TYR A 106 -24.38 7.01 -7.95
N PRO A 107 -24.74 8.23 -7.49
CA PRO A 107 -23.75 9.27 -7.23
C PRO A 107 -23.03 8.96 -5.91
N ILE A 108 -21.71 8.74 -5.97
CA ILE A 108 -20.87 8.48 -4.78
C ILE A 108 -20.26 9.78 -4.25
N LEU A 109 -19.75 10.60 -5.16
CA LEU A 109 -19.13 11.88 -4.84
C LEU A 109 -19.58 12.89 -5.88
N PHE A 110 -20.12 14.01 -5.41
CA PHE A 110 -20.66 15.03 -6.28
C PHE A 110 -20.59 16.42 -5.65
N GLU A 111 -20.68 17.44 -6.48
CA GLU A 111 -20.74 18.84 -6.11
C GLU A 111 -22.17 19.36 -6.25
N ASN A 112 -22.60 20.17 -5.28
CA ASN A 112 -23.79 21.01 -5.37
C ASN A 112 -23.38 22.47 -5.22
N SER A 113 -23.92 23.36 -6.05
CA SER A 113 -23.58 24.79 -6.04
C SER A 113 -24.61 25.59 -5.25
N ILE A 114 -24.13 26.43 -4.35
CA ILE A 114 -24.97 27.32 -3.53
C ILE A 114 -24.44 28.74 -3.68
N GLY A 115 -25.13 29.57 -4.49
CA GLY A 115 -24.62 30.88 -4.88
C GLY A 115 -23.27 30.76 -5.59
N LEU A 116 -22.24 31.42 -5.06
CA LEU A 116 -20.86 31.29 -5.58
C LEU A 116 -20.08 30.13 -4.96
N GLY A 117 -20.63 29.47 -3.95
CA GLY A 117 -19.96 28.41 -3.18
C GLY A 117 -20.21 27.01 -3.71
N THR A 118 -19.36 26.09 -3.26
CA THR A 118 -19.43 24.67 -3.62
C THR A 118 -19.59 23.80 -2.39
N VAL A 119 -20.52 22.85 -2.46
CA VAL A 119 -20.71 21.81 -1.46
C VAL A 119 -20.32 20.48 -2.07
N LEU A 120 -19.29 19.83 -1.52
CA LEU A 120 -18.90 18.49 -1.93
C LEU A 120 -19.56 17.47 -1.01
N VAL A 121 -20.26 16.50 -1.58
CA VAL A 121 -21.01 15.49 -0.81
C VAL A 121 -20.52 14.10 -1.17
N PHE A 122 -20.15 13.36 -0.14
CA PHE A 122 -19.94 11.94 -0.23
C PHE A 122 -21.21 11.19 0.19
N ASN A 123 -21.79 10.47 -0.76
CA ASN A 123 -22.93 9.59 -0.55
C ASN A 123 -22.45 8.15 -0.33
N SER A 124 -21.55 7.99 0.65
CA SER A 124 -20.94 6.69 0.96
C SER A 124 -20.55 6.56 2.44
N TYR A 125 -20.69 5.35 3.00
CA TYR A 125 -20.14 5.00 4.32
C TYR A 125 -18.68 4.51 4.26
N VAL A 126 -18.20 4.10 3.10
CA VAL A 126 -16.92 3.36 3.00
C VAL A 126 -15.69 4.22 3.27
N LEU A 127 -15.85 5.55 3.30
CA LEU A 127 -14.76 6.50 3.50
C LEU A 127 -14.11 6.40 4.88
N TYR A 128 -14.74 5.73 5.84
CA TYR A 128 -14.10 5.45 7.13
C TYR A 128 -12.98 4.41 7.02
N GLU A 129 -12.92 3.63 5.94
CA GLU A 129 -11.86 2.65 5.70
C GLU A 129 -10.57 3.32 5.23
N LYS A 130 -9.42 2.73 5.61
CA LYS A 130 -8.09 3.28 5.30
C LYS A 130 -7.85 3.45 3.79
N ASP A 131 -8.40 2.56 2.98
CA ASP A 131 -8.23 2.52 1.53
C ASP A 131 -8.70 3.79 0.82
N TYR A 132 -9.69 4.48 1.40
CA TYR A 132 -10.28 5.67 0.77
C TYR A 132 -9.71 6.97 1.32
N ARG A 133 -8.73 6.94 2.23
CA ARG A 133 -8.10 8.14 2.79
C ARG A 133 -7.46 9.03 1.72
N GLY A 134 -6.90 8.43 0.67
CA GLY A 134 -6.36 9.18 -0.48
C GLY A 134 -7.43 9.99 -1.22
N LEU A 135 -8.61 9.39 -1.44
CA LEU A 135 -9.77 10.07 -2.04
C LEU A 135 -10.30 11.17 -1.11
N MET A 136 -10.46 10.89 0.19
CA MET A 136 -10.88 11.91 1.16
C MET A 136 -9.92 13.10 1.21
N PHE A 137 -8.62 12.83 1.30
CA PHE A 137 -7.59 13.86 1.36
C PHE A 137 -7.59 14.72 0.09
N SER A 138 -7.66 14.09 -1.08
CA SER A 138 -7.71 14.80 -2.37
C SER A 138 -8.96 15.67 -2.48
N SER A 139 -10.10 15.19 -1.98
CA SER A 139 -11.33 15.97 -1.89
C SER A 139 -11.21 17.20 -0.97
N VAL A 140 -10.51 17.09 0.16
CA VAL A 140 -10.22 18.25 1.02
C VAL A 140 -9.37 19.27 0.26
N VAL A 141 -8.26 18.83 -0.33
CA VAL A 141 -7.34 19.71 -1.08
C VAL A 141 -8.08 20.44 -2.21
N LYS A 142 -8.93 19.74 -2.95
CA LYS A 142 -9.76 20.32 -4.02
C LYS A 142 -10.69 21.44 -3.53
N MET A 143 -11.18 21.36 -2.29
CA MET A 143 -12.11 22.33 -1.72
C MET A 143 -11.40 23.49 -0.99
N MET A 144 -10.07 23.47 -0.89
CA MET A 144 -9.30 24.55 -0.30
C MET A 144 -8.83 25.54 -1.37
N PRO A 145 -9.29 26.80 -1.35
CA PRO A 145 -8.88 27.78 -2.35
C PRO A 145 -7.40 28.14 -2.20
N HIS A 146 -6.71 28.28 -3.33
CA HIS A 146 -5.33 28.80 -3.43
C HIS A 146 -4.25 28.00 -2.67
N ILE A 147 -4.46 26.70 -2.43
CA ILE A 147 -3.43 25.85 -1.82
C ILE A 147 -2.62 25.12 -2.91
N PRO A 148 -1.33 25.45 -3.09
CA PRO A 148 -0.46 24.62 -3.89
C PRO A 148 -0.20 23.30 -3.16
N TYR A 149 -0.69 22.19 -3.71
CA TYR A 149 -0.40 20.85 -3.20
C TYR A 149 0.64 20.16 -4.10
N ARG A 150 1.73 19.69 -3.48
CA ARG A 150 2.76 18.93 -4.19
C ARG A 150 2.40 17.45 -4.19
N ASN A 151 2.26 16.87 -5.39
CA ASN A 151 2.20 15.43 -5.56
C ASN A 151 3.62 14.87 -5.63
N ALA A 152 3.98 13.96 -4.73
CA ALA A 152 5.22 13.21 -4.84
C ALA A 152 5.05 12.18 -5.96
N ASN A 153 5.75 12.37 -7.08
CA ASN A 153 5.80 11.39 -8.17
C ASN A 153 6.85 10.32 -7.83
N VAL A 154 6.57 9.55 -6.79
CA VAL A 154 7.45 8.51 -6.28
C VAL A 154 6.77 7.15 -6.47
N ALA A 155 7.57 6.15 -6.81
CA ALA A 155 7.16 4.76 -6.82
C ALA A 155 8.25 3.96 -6.10
N THR A 156 7.82 2.92 -5.41
CA THR A 156 8.72 1.95 -4.77
C THR A 156 8.45 0.60 -5.41
N ILE A 157 9.51 -0.08 -5.85
CA ILE A 157 9.40 -1.41 -6.44
C ILE A 157 10.27 -2.36 -5.62
N PHE A 158 9.62 -3.34 -5.01
CA PHE A 158 10.26 -4.39 -4.25
C PHE A 158 10.50 -5.60 -5.14
N LEU A 159 11.73 -6.09 -5.15
CA LEU A 159 12.03 -7.43 -5.65
C LEU A 159 11.98 -8.34 -4.44
N ASP A 160 10.81 -8.93 -4.22
CA ASP A 160 10.59 -9.87 -3.13
C ASP A 160 11.46 -11.11 -3.35
N ASP A 161 12.00 -11.67 -2.27
CA ASP A 161 12.87 -12.84 -2.34
C ASP A 161 14.02 -12.71 -3.36
N PHE A 162 14.67 -11.54 -3.39
CA PHE A 162 15.81 -11.33 -4.26
C PHE A 162 16.86 -10.42 -3.60
N PRO A 163 18.13 -10.81 -3.57
CA PRO A 163 18.65 -12.13 -3.93
C PRO A 163 18.20 -13.21 -2.93
N ALA A 164 17.97 -14.42 -3.44
CA ALA A 164 17.58 -15.60 -2.67
C ALA A 164 18.58 -16.76 -2.90
N PRO A 165 18.48 -17.87 -2.15
CA PRO A 165 19.11 -19.12 -2.54
C PRO A 165 18.83 -19.48 -4.00
N LEU A 166 19.90 -19.80 -4.72
CA LEU A 166 19.82 -20.28 -6.10
C LEU A 166 20.30 -21.73 -6.15
N TYR A 167 19.92 -22.42 -7.22
CA TYR A 167 20.23 -23.83 -7.41
C TYR A 167 20.88 -24.09 -8.78
N ASN A 168 21.93 -24.91 -8.80
CA ASN A 168 22.51 -25.49 -10.02
C ASN A 168 21.65 -26.65 -10.53
N THR A 169 20.35 -26.38 -10.70
CA THR A 169 19.33 -27.35 -11.13
C THR A 169 18.49 -26.72 -12.23
N LYS A 170 18.12 -27.54 -13.22
CA LYS A 170 17.17 -27.13 -14.25
C LYS A 170 15.75 -27.30 -13.71
N PHE A 171 15.06 -26.18 -13.49
CA PHE A 171 13.65 -26.16 -13.09
C PHE A 171 12.78 -25.72 -14.27
N GLU A 172 11.58 -26.26 -14.38
CA GLU A 172 10.59 -25.73 -15.31
C GLU A 172 10.06 -24.37 -14.83
N PRO A 173 9.75 -23.42 -15.73
CA PRO A 173 9.85 -23.52 -17.19
C PRO A 173 11.24 -23.20 -17.78
N ILE A 174 12.21 -22.79 -16.96
CA ILE A 174 13.58 -22.41 -17.42
C ILE A 174 14.25 -23.56 -18.19
N ALA A 175 14.03 -24.80 -17.75
CA ALA A 175 14.57 -25.99 -18.38
C ALA A 175 14.06 -26.16 -19.82
N THR A 176 12.75 -26.05 -20.05
CA THR A 176 12.17 -26.13 -21.40
C THR A 176 12.51 -24.91 -22.26
N GLU A 177 12.44 -23.70 -21.71
CA GLU A 177 12.56 -22.46 -22.50
C GLU A 177 14.02 -22.07 -22.81
N TYR A 178 14.94 -22.28 -21.86
CA TYR A 178 16.33 -21.81 -21.95
C TYR A 178 17.34 -22.96 -21.87
N ASN A 179 16.94 -24.14 -21.40
CA ASN A 179 17.81 -25.31 -21.23
C ASN A 179 19.07 -25.04 -20.40
N ILE A 180 18.97 -24.16 -19.40
CA ILE A 180 20.02 -23.80 -18.44
C ILE A 180 19.54 -24.02 -16.99
N GLU A 181 20.48 -24.03 -16.06
CA GLU A 181 20.17 -24.12 -14.62
C GLU A 181 19.57 -22.79 -14.11
N GLN A 182 18.76 -22.87 -13.05
CA GLN A 182 18.10 -21.70 -12.46
C GLN A 182 19.11 -20.62 -12.04
N ALA A 183 20.23 -21.00 -11.42
CA ALA A 183 21.27 -20.05 -11.04
C ALA A 183 21.85 -19.27 -12.24
N GLU A 184 22.08 -19.95 -13.38
CA GLU A 184 22.58 -19.33 -14.60
C GLU A 184 21.51 -18.42 -15.24
N PHE A 185 20.25 -18.84 -15.25
CA PHE A 185 19.14 -18.02 -15.74
C PHE A 185 18.98 -16.72 -14.93
N VAL A 186 18.87 -16.84 -13.61
CA VAL A 186 18.65 -15.67 -12.74
C VAL A 186 19.82 -14.69 -12.87
N ALA A 187 21.05 -15.20 -12.87
CA ALA A 187 22.22 -14.34 -12.83
C ALA A 187 22.65 -13.76 -14.20
N ASN A 188 22.34 -14.44 -15.31
CA ASN A 188 22.83 -14.04 -16.64
C ASN A 188 21.73 -13.54 -17.59
N ILE A 189 20.47 -13.77 -17.27
CA ILE A 189 19.34 -13.36 -18.10
C ILE A 189 18.43 -12.43 -17.29
N TRP A 190 17.77 -12.97 -16.26
CA TRP A 190 16.76 -12.22 -15.51
C TRP A 190 17.33 -10.97 -14.83
N TRP A 191 18.41 -11.08 -14.05
CA TRP A 191 18.97 -9.91 -13.35
C TRP A 191 19.50 -8.83 -14.32
N PRO A 192 20.26 -9.17 -15.38
CA PRO A 192 20.58 -8.22 -16.44
C PRO A 192 19.35 -7.55 -17.07
N ASP A 193 18.28 -8.29 -17.36
CA ASP A 193 17.04 -7.73 -17.91
C ASP A 193 16.36 -6.77 -16.93
N MET A 194 16.32 -7.12 -15.64
CA MET A 194 15.82 -6.23 -14.58
C MET A 194 16.65 -4.94 -14.49
N LYS A 195 17.98 -5.02 -14.59
CA LYS A 195 18.85 -3.82 -14.64
C LYS A 195 18.55 -2.95 -15.86
N ASN A 196 18.39 -3.56 -17.05
CA ASN A 196 18.05 -2.84 -18.27
C ASN A 196 16.67 -2.15 -18.16
N LEU A 197 15.69 -2.84 -17.58
CA LEU A 197 14.36 -2.28 -17.33
C LEU A 197 14.47 -1.08 -16.37
N ALA A 198 15.20 -1.24 -15.27
CA ALA A 198 15.44 -0.16 -14.34
C ALA A 198 16.08 1.06 -15.01
N ASP A 199 17.08 0.87 -15.85
CA ASP A 199 17.77 1.96 -16.54
C ASP A 199 16.86 2.64 -17.56
N SER A 200 16.05 1.87 -18.29
CA SER A 200 15.11 2.41 -19.29
C SER A 200 13.98 3.25 -18.67
N LEU A 201 13.55 2.92 -17.45
CA LEU A 201 12.43 3.57 -16.76
C LEU A 201 12.87 4.44 -15.58
N LEU A 202 14.18 4.58 -15.35
CA LEU A 202 14.77 5.28 -14.21
C LEU A 202 14.25 4.76 -12.84
N ILE A 203 14.03 3.45 -12.74
CA ILE A 203 13.54 2.79 -11.52
C ILE A 203 14.72 2.43 -10.61
N THR A 204 14.53 2.59 -9.30
CA THR A 204 15.41 2.02 -8.28
C THR A 204 14.66 0.94 -7.52
N TYR A 205 15.17 -0.30 -7.57
CA TYR A 205 14.64 -1.41 -6.78
C TYR A 205 15.14 -1.40 -5.33
N SER A 206 14.30 -1.92 -4.44
CA SER A 206 14.73 -2.49 -3.17
C SER A 206 14.63 -4.01 -3.24
N ALA A 207 15.76 -4.69 -3.14
CA ALA A 207 15.88 -6.14 -3.30
C ALA A 207 15.87 -6.79 -1.92
N MET A 208 14.80 -7.54 -1.61
CA MET A 208 14.56 -8.12 -0.29
C MET A 208 15.33 -9.45 -0.16
N THR A 209 16.51 -9.39 0.45
CA THR A 209 17.41 -10.54 0.57
C THR A 209 16.83 -11.60 1.51
N ALA A 210 16.62 -12.81 0.99
CA ALA A 210 16.31 -14.00 1.76
C ALA A 210 17.55 -14.91 1.77
N PHE A 211 17.96 -15.42 2.94
CA PHE A 211 19.16 -16.26 3.02
C PHE A 211 18.86 -17.75 2.91
N ASN A 212 17.70 -18.21 3.40
CA ASN A 212 17.32 -19.62 3.37
C ASN A 212 15.81 -19.79 3.19
N TYR A 213 15.41 -20.93 2.65
CA TYR A 213 14.02 -21.39 2.61
C TYR A 213 13.75 -22.53 3.60
N ASN A 214 14.75 -22.92 4.39
CA ASN A 214 14.58 -23.91 5.45
C ASN A 214 13.65 -23.40 6.57
N ALA A 215 13.02 -24.35 7.28
CA ALA A 215 12.20 -24.07 8.45
C ALA A 215 13.00 -24.07 9.77
N ASN A 216 14.30 -23.73 9.72
CA ASN A 216 15.15 -23.80 10.91
C ASN A 216 14.98 -22.56 11.80
N ILE A 217 14.33 -22.75 12.94
CA ILE A 217 14.12 -21.71 13.97
C ILE A 217 15.04 -21.88 15.20
N VAL A 218 15.89 -22.91 15.24
CA VAL A 218 16.74 -23.23 16.39
C VAL A 218 18.23 -23.13 16.00
N PRO A 219 19.08 -22.43 16.78
CA PRO A 219 20.51 -22.38 16.50
C PRO A 219 21.18 -23.76 16.62
N PRO A 220 22.27 -24.03 15.88
CA PRO A 220 23.00 -23.09 15.02
C PRO A 220 22.33 -22.84 13.66
N PHE A 221 22.40 -21.59 13.21
CA PHE A 221 21.88 -21.15 11.91
C PHE A 221 22.95 -21.27 10.83
N ASP A 222 22.64 -21.96 9.73
CA ASP A 222 23.53 -22.19 8.60
C ASP A 222 23.12 -21.39 7.35
N TYR A 223 23.96 -21.45 6.32
CA TYR A 223 23.78 -20.72 5.06
C TYR A 223 24.10 -21.63 3.87
N LEU A 224 23.79 -22.92 4.00
CA LEU A 224 24.10 -23.93 3.00
C LEU A 224 23.36 -23.63 1.69
N GLU A 225 22.07 -23.29 1.76
CA GLU A 225 21.27 -22.94 0.59
C GLU A 225 21.80 -21.68 -0.10
N TRP A 226 22.01 -20.59 0.68
CA TRP A 226 22.61 -19.33 0.23
C TRP A 226 23.94 -19.49 -0.53
N THR A 227 24.73 -20.49 -0.17
CA THR A 227 26.06 -20.73 -0.75
C THR A 227 26.15 -21.97 -1.62
N SER A 228 25.03 -22.64 -1.88
CA SER A 228 25.02 -23.91 -2.59
C SER A 228 25.40 -23.71 -4.06
N ALA A 229 24.65 -22.87 -4.77
CA ALA A 229 24.87 -22.65 -6.19
C ALA A 229 26.12 -21.83 -6.49
N THR A 230 26.74 -22.19 -7.62
CA THR A 230 27.85 -21.47 -8.22
C THR A 230 27.56 -21.12 -9.66
N ILE A 231 28.08 -19.99 -10.09
CA ILE A 231 28.02 -19.53 -11.48
C ILE A 231 29.41 -19.13 -11.95
N ARG A 232 29.62 -19.10 -13.27
CA ARG A 232 30.90 -18.69 -13.84
C ARG A 232 30.97 -17.16 -14.04
N ARG A 233 32.03 -16.53 -13.54
CA ARG A 233 32.34 -15.11 -13.74
C ARG A 233 33.82 -14.94 -14.02
N LYS A 234 34.18 -14.30 -15.14
CA LYS A 234 35.58 -14.04 -15.54
C LYS A 234 36.50 -15.28 -15.35
N ASN A 235 36.03 -16.43 -15.82
CA ASN A 235 36.68 -17.75 -15.70
C ASN A 235 36.85 -18.33 -14.29
N ARG A 236 36.17 -17.80 -13.27
CA ARG A 236 36.13 -18.34 -11.91
C ARG A 236 34.72 -18.78 -11.52
N LEU A 237 34.62 -19.79 -10.66
CA LEU A 237 33.36 -20.12 -10.00
C LEU A 237 33.20 -19.22 -8.78
N VAL A 238 32.03 -18.59 -8.68
CA VAL A 238 31.64 -17.76 -7.53
C VAL A 238 30.29 -18.25 -7.00
N LYS A 239 30.01 -18.01 -5.72
CA LYS A 239 28.70 -18.34 -5.13
C LYS A 239 27.63 -17.43 -5.74
N ALA A 240 26.59 -18.02 -6.32
CA ALA A 240 25.63 -17.31 -7.17
C ALA A 240 24.88 -16.22 -6.41
N SER A 241 24.21 -16.58 -5.32
CA SER A 241 23.42 -15.64 -4.51
C SER A 241 24.28 -14.55 -3.87
N VAL A 242 25.46 -14.93 -3.35
CA VAL A 242 26.45 -13.97 -2.83
C VAL A 242 26.88 -12.97 -3.90
N HIS A 243 27.17 -13.45 -5.11
CA HIS A 243 27.58 -12.59 -6.22
C HIS A 243 26.48 -11.58 -6.60
N LEU A 244 25.22 -12.02 -6.66
CA LEU A 244 24.10 -11.13 -6.96
C LEU A 244 23.88 -10.10 -5.85
N ALA A 245 23.97 -10.50 -4.58
CA ALA A 245 23.90 -9.57 -3.45
C ALA A 245 25.00 -8.51 -3.52
N GLN A 246 26.22 -8.91 -3.85
CA GLN A 246 27.33 -7.97 -4.07
C GLN A 246 27.09 -7.05 -5.26
N GLU A 247 26.55 -7.55 -6.38
CA GLU A 247 26.19 -6.70 -7.53
C GLU A 247 25.15 -5.65 -7.14
N ILE A 248 24.12 -6.02 -6.38
CA ILE A 248 23.06 -5.11 -5.94
C ILE A 248 23.63 -4.07 -4.96
N ALA A 249 24.38 -4.51 -3.94
CA ALA A 249 25.00 -3.63 -2.95
C ALA A 249 25.96 -2.59 -3.57
N ASN A 250 26.60 -2.93 -4.70
CA ASN A 250 27.49 -2.04 -5.45
C ASN A 250 26.80 -1.27 -6.59
N SER A 251 25.47 -1.29 -6.64
CA SER A 251 24.67 -0.60 -7.64
C SER A 251 23.88 0.58 -7.03
N ARG A 252 22.98 1.19 -7.82
CA ARG A 252 22.03 2.19 -7.32
C ARG A 252 20.84 1.60 -6.56
N HIS A 253 20.67 0.28 -6.61
CA HIS A 253 19.59 -0.44 -5.97
C HIS A 253 19.87 -0.65 -4.49
N GLU A 254 18.80 -0.72 -3.68
CA GLU A 254 18.93 -1.05 -2.27
C GLU A 254 19.02 -2.56 -2.10
N LEU A 255 20.04 -3.03 -1.37
CA LEU A 255 20.06 -4.38 -0.82
C LEU A 255 19.33 -4.37 0.53
N ALA A 256 18.05 -4.73 0.49
CA ALA A 256 17.15 -4.77 1.64
C ALA A 256 17.06 -6.19 2.22
N PHE A 257 16.26 -6.35 3.28
CA PHE A 257 16.24 -7.56 4.09
C PHE A 257 14.87 -8.22 4.14
N HIS A 258 14.86 -9.55 4.02
CA HIS A 258 13.65 -10.38 4.09
C HIS A 258 13.70 -11.46 5.17
N GLY A 259 14.64 -11.40 6.10
CA GLY A 259 14.77 -12.42 7.16
C GLY A 259 15.92 -13.39 6.94
N TYR A 260 16.22 -14.16 8.00
CA TYR A 260 17.22 -15.24 7.94
C TYR A 260 16.72 -16.39 7.07
N ASN A 261 15.47 -16.78 7.27
CA ASN A 261 14.75 -17.72 6.44
C ASN A 261 13.37 -17.15 6.12
N HIS A 262 12.61 -17.85 5.28
CA HIS A 262 11.27 -17.42 4.88
C HIS A 262 10.18 -17.69 5.96
N PHE A 263 10.55 -17.60 7.25
CA PHE A 263 9.63 -17.64 8.40
C PHE A 263 9.51 -16.24 8.98
N SER A 264 8.28 -15.79 9.20
CA SER A 264 8.01 -14.49 9.77
C SER A 264 8.53 -14.44 11.19
N LEU A 265 8.86 -13.24 11.68
CA LEU A 265 9.16 -13.06 13.10
C LEU A 265 7.84 -13.00 13.88
N LEU A 266 7.14 -14.13 13.93
CA LEU A 266 5.93 -14.32 14.72
C LEU A 266 6.26 -15.13 15.97
N ASN A 267 5.73 -14.74 17.11
CA ASN A 267 5.92 -15.42 18.38
C ASN A 267 5.50 -16.89 18.28
N GLU A 268 4.41 -17.18 17.58
CA GLU A 268 3.91 -18.55 17.38
C GLU A 268 4.83 -19.37 16.46
N GLU A 269 5.36 -18.79 15.39
CA GLU A 269 6.26 -19.50 14.45
C GLU A 269 7.64 -19.81 15.05
N TRP A 270 8.05 -19.06 16.07
CA TRP A 270 9.35 -19.21 16.74
C TRP A 270 9.22 -19.83 18.15
N ASP A 271 8.18 -20.62 18.40
CA ASP A 271 7.94 -21.33 19.67
C ASP A 271 8.05 -20.43 20.91
N SER A 272 7.53 -19.20 20.81
CA SER A 272 7.61 -18.14 21.83
C SER A 272 9.04 -17.81 22.29
N ASN A 273 10.03 -18.00 21.42
CA ASN A 273 11.44 -17.81 21.74
C ASN A 273 12.07 -16.66 20.96
N SER A 274 11.86 -15.44 21.46
CA SER A 274 12.45 -14.23 20.87
C SER A 274 13.98 -14.24 20.87
N SER A 275 14.62 -14.97 21.77
CA SER A 275 16.09 -15.09 21.78
C SER A 275 16.63 -15.84 20.55
N PHE A 276 15.84 -16.76 19.98
CA PHE A 276 16.17 -17.44 18.74
C PHE A 276 15.98 -16.54 17.52
N MET A 277 14.92 -15.72 17.50
CA MET A 277 14.75 -14.66 16.49
C MET A 277 15.97 -13.74 16.48
N GLU A 278 16.36 -13.21 17.64
CA GLU A 278 17.52 -12.33 17.77
C GLU A 278 18.82 -13.03 17.36
N SER A 279 18.98 -14.31 17.71
CA SER A 279 20.14 -15.11 17.32
C SER A 279 20.22 -15.33 15.80
N ALA A 280 19.08 -15.56 15.13
CA ALA A 280 19.00 -15.67 13.68
C ALA A 280 19.40 -14.37 13.01
N LEU A 281 18.85 -13.24 13.45
CA LEU A 281 19.21 -11.89 12.97
C LEU A 281 20.69 -11.55 13.22
N ASN A 282 21.24 -11.94 14.37
CA ASN A 282 22.66 -11.78 14.66
C ASN A 282 23.54 -12.64 13.75
N SER A 283 23.09 -13.85 13.39
CA SER A 283 23.76 -14.69 12.40
C SER A 283 23.77 -14.03 11.03
N VAL A 284 22.67 -13.36 10.63
CA VAL A 284 22.59 -12.60 9.37
C VAL A 284 23.61 -11.49 9.36
N LYS A 285 23.72 -10.67 10.42
CA LYS A 285 24.76 -9.63 10.51
C LYS A 285 26.18 -10.20 10.36
N LYS A 286 26.44 -11.39 10.89
CA LYS A 286 27.73 -12.07 10.69
C LYS A 286 27.90 -12.48 9.23
N ARG A 287 26.89 -13.08 8.61
CA ARG A 287 26.93 -13.47 7.19
C ARG A 287 27.11 -12.27 6.27
N TRP A 288 26.37 -11.19 6.51
CA TRP A 288 26.45 -9.92 5.76
C TRP A 288 27.87 -9.37 5.69
N ARG A 289 28.60 -9.45 6.80
CA ARG A 289 30.02 -9.04 6.89
C ARG A 289 30.97 -10.02 6.20
N ILE A 290 30.72 -11.32 6.32
CA ILE A 290 31.53 -12.35 5.65
C ILE A 290 31.45 -12.21 4.12
N ASP A 291 30.26 -11.87 3.63
CA ASP A 291 29.98 -11.73 2.19
C ASP A 291 30.30 -10.34 1.64
N ASP A 292 30.79 -9.42 2.47
CA ASP A 292 31.14 -8.05 2.09
C ASP A 292 29.98 -7.31 1.40
N LEU A 293 28.79 -7.37 2.00
CA LEU A 293 27.55 -6.78 1.45
C LEU A 293 27.37 -5.30 1.82
N GLY A 294 28.43 -4.63 2.29
CA GLY A 294 28.39 -3.22 2.68
C GLY A 294 27.66 -2.96 4.02
N PRO A 295 27.08 -1.75 4.19
CA PRO A 295 26.30 -1.41 5.38
C PRO A 295 25.13 -2.38 5.62
N LEU A 296 24.74 -2.54 6.89
CA LEU A 296 23.57 -3.34 7.23
C LEU A 296 22.29 -2.73 6.62
N PRO A 297 21.30 -3.58 6.28
CA PRO A 297 20.08 -3.14 5.62
C PRO A 297 19.29 -2.16 6.50
N VAL A 298 18.56 -1.26 5.86
CA VAL A 298 17.68 -0.27 6.51
C VAL A 298 16.19 -0.51 6.28
N THR A 299 15.86 -1.35 5.29
CA THR A 299 14.49 -1.74 4.95
C THR A 299 14.31 -3.24 5.22
N TYR A 300 13.19 -3.57 5.85
CA TYR A 300 12.78 -4.95 6.12
C TYR A 300 11.35 -5.20 5.67
N VAL A 301 11.17 -6.24 4.87
CA VAL A 301 9.85 -6.82 4.58
C VAL A 301 9.78 -8.14 5.36
N PRO A 302 8.77 -8.34 6.24
CA PRO A 302 8.59 -9.62 6.89
C PRO A 302 8.27 -10.71 5.86
N PRO A 303 8.84 -11.93 5.97
CA PRO A 303 8.32 -13.09 5.26
C PRO A 303 6.81 -13.19 5.40
N THR A 304 6.14 -13.63 4.35
CA THR A 304 4.66 -13.74 4.28
C THR A 304 3.88 -12.45 4.64
N ASN A 305 4.58 -11.31 4.78
CA ASN A 305 4.08 -9.99 5.19
C ASN A 305 3.61 -9.86 6.65
N PHE A 306 3.77 -10.90 7.48
CA PHE A 306 3.30 -10.88 8.87
C PHE A 306 4.44 -10.64 9.86
N ILE A 307 4.14 -9.88 10.92
CA ILE A 307 5.05 -9.68 12.06
C ILE A 307 4.26 -9.17 13.28
N ASP A 308 4.53 -9.75 14.45
CA ASP A 308 3.86 -9.34 15.69
C ASP A 308 4.74 -8.40 16.54
N SER A 309 4.25 -8.02 17.71
CA SER A 309 5.00 -7.16 18.63
C SER A 309 6.30 -7.79 19.13
N THR A 310 6.33 -9.12 19.34
CA THR A 310 7.52 -9.86 19.76
C THR A 310 8.58 -9.82 18.66
N GLY A 311 8.19 -10.08 17.41
CA GLY A 311 9.05 -9.98 16.26
C GLY A 311 9.62 -8.59 16.03
N ILE A 312 8.80 -7.55 16.18
CA ILE A 312 9.26 -6.16 16.07
C ILE A 312 10.30 -5.84 17.15
N GLN A 313 10.09 -6.32 18.38
CA GLN A 313 11.06 -6.13 19.46
C GLN A 313 12.38 -6.85 19.17
N ALA A 314 12.32 -8.12 18.74
CA ALA A 314 13.52 -8.89 18.36
C ALA A 314 14.27 -8.24 17.19
N LEU A 315 13.54 -7.78 16.16
CA LEU A 315 14.10 -7.06 15.02
C LEU A 315 14.79 -5.76 15.45
N THR A 316 14.14 -4.97 16.31
CA THR A 316 14.68 -3.70 16.81
C THR A 316 15.95 -3.93 17.64
N ASN A 317 15.97 -4.96 18.47
CA ASN A 317 17.12 -5.31 19.32
C ASN A 317 18.30 -5.81 18.49
N ALA A 318 18.06 -6.75 17.58
CA ALA A 318 19.13 -7.44 16.87
C ALA A 318 19.54 -6.74 15.57
N MET A 319 18.66 -5.98 14.91
CA MET A 319 18.92 -5.26 13.66
C MET A 319 18.51 -3.78 13.74
N PRO A 320 19.12 -2.98 14.65
CA PRO A 320 18.77 -1.57 14.85
C PRO A 320 19.06 -0.66 13.64
N SER A 321 19.69 -1.19 12.58
CA SER A 321 19.84 -0.49 11.31
C SER A 321 18.52 -0.35 10.55
N ILE A 322 17.55 -1.23 10.80
CA ILE A 322 16.22 -1.17 10.17
C ILE A 322 15.48 0.09 10.63
N LYS A 323 15.06 0.89 9.66
CA LYS A 323 14.30 2.13 9.82
C LYS A 323 12.96 2.07 9.10
N VAL A 324 12.84 1.22 8.09
CA VAL A 324 11.64 1.03 7.29
C VAL A 324 11.17 -0.41 7.48
N LEU A 325 9.96 -0.56 8.05
CA LEU A 325 9.24 -1.81 8.14
C LEU A 325 8.13 -1.79 7.08
N SER A 326 8.25 -2.66 6.09
CA SER A 326 7.32 -2.77 4.97
C SER A 326 6.44 -4.02 5.14
N SER A 327 5.64 -4.02 6.21
CA SER A 327 4.55 -5.00 6.42
C SER A 327 3.27 -4.55 5.69
N LEU A 328 2.10 -5.04 6.11
CA LEU A 328 0.83 -4.72 5.47
C LEU A 328 0.27 -3.34 5.90
N TYR A 329 -0.16 -2.55 4.92
CA TYR A 329 -0.90 -1.30 5.17
C TYR A 329 -2.30 -1.57 5.76
N LEU A 330 -2.91 -2.66 5.30
CA LEU A 330 -4.23 -3.16 5.72
C LEU A 330 -4.07 -4.44 6.54
N GLY A 331 -5.19 -4.99 7.01
CA GLY A 331 -5.20 -6.23 7.78
C GLY A 331 -5.24 -5.98 9.28
N GLU A 332 -4.72 -6.91 10.06
CA GLU A 332 -4.88 -6.90 11.52
C GLU A 332 -3.58 -6.47 12.20
N LYS A 333 -3.71 -5.58 13.18
CA LYS A 333 -2.57 -4.98 13.89
C LYS A 333 -1.67 -6.01 14.57
N GLU A 334 -2.26 -7.07 15.11
CA GLU A 334 -1.54 -8.15 15.78
C GLU A 334 -0.61 -8.92 14.84
N PHE A 335 -0.96 -9.02 13.56
CA PHE A 335 -0.13 -9.67 12.54
C PHE A 335 0.72 -8.70 11.71
N GLY A 336 0.82 -7.43 12.13
CA GLY A 336 1.68 -6.47 11.43
C GLY A 336 0.96 -5.63 10.38
N GLY A 337 -0.35 -5.83 10.23
CA GLY A 337 -1.22 -4.98 9.42
C GLY A 337 -1.63 -3.70 10.11
N ASP A 338 -2.36 -2.85 9.40
CA ASP A 338 -3.02 -1.66 9.96
C ASP A 338 -2.11 -0.67 10.73
N ARG A 339 -0.81 -0.60 10.41
CA ARG A 339 0.16 0.23 11.14
C ARG A 339 0.25 1.68 10.67
#